data_AF-A0A1W0VVC9-F1
#
_entry.id   AF-A0A1W0VVC9-F1
#
_cell.length_a   1.000
_cell.length_b   1.000
_cell.length_c   1.000
_cell.angle_alpha   90.00
_cell.angle_beta   90.00
_cell.angle_gamma   90.00
#
_symmetry.space_group_name_H-M   'P 1'
#
loop_
_entity.id
_entity.type
_entity.pdbx_description
1 polymer ?
#
loop_
_entity_poly.entity_id
_entity_poly.type
_entity_poly.pdbx_seq_one_letter_code
_entity_poly.pdbx_strand_id
1 'polypeptide(L)'
;MPEKKTTTTTLLQQQQQQQQAAFCGEAVIAEFESLTRDAAAVQRDTLRRILGDNATAEYLRCRGLAGRTDAASFRACVPLATHADIEPYITRIADGDTSALLTANPITSISLSSGTTQGKRKYLPFNQELVKSTMQIYRTSYAFRNRAFPVEDGKALQFIYGSRQFTTTGGLTATTATTNVYRSEEFMPTMRAIQSQVCSPEAVIFGADFAQSLYCHLLCGLLYADEVRIVSATFAHSLVLAFQTFERVWEDLCADIRAGSLSQTRVTAPAVRRAVEALLTGPNPALADEVVRRCAGLSNWYGVIPALFPNARYVHGIMTGSMEHYVKKLRHYAGGLPLVAAEYGASEGWVGANVEPETPPESVTFTVLPNIAYFEFIPLKATSCCHGGADDDDTSYAEAEPVGLTEVAVGEHYEVVVTTFAGNTTLHTSSLGLGPCSRSYTTYDDDDAWSLITTVLYACSSPDFQILTYRISSLDSPLNRSSCACIEQYNPGQFQETVHCRNEKYCGWAGLDVRQI
;
A
#
# COMPACT_ATOMS: atom_id res chain seq x y z
N MET A 1 -10.21 -52.09 -24.50
CA MET A 1 -9.78 -50.98 -23.62
C MET A 1 -8.86 -50.06 -24.40
N PRO A 2 -9.38 -48.93 -24.87
CA PRO A 2 -8.83 -47.64 -24.40
C PRO A 2 -9.91 -46.55 -24.30
N GLU A 3 -10.18 -46.02 -23.11
CA GLU A 3 -11.16 -44.91 -22.96
C GLU A 3 -10.85 -43.95 -21.81
N LYS A 4 -9.59 -43.91 -21.33
CA LYS A 4 -9.20 -43.05 -20.18
C LYS A 4 -8.19 -41.94 -20.48
N LYS A 5 -7.73 -41.78 -21.73
CA LYS A 5 -6.73 -40.73 -22.07
C LYS A 5 -7.34 -39.43 -22.60
N THR A 6 -8.52 -39.47 -23.22
CA THR A 6 -9.10 -38.29 -23.90
C THR A 6 -9.74 -37.30 -22.91
N THR A 7 -10.37 -37.78 -21.84
CA THR A 7 -11.11 -36.93 -20.88
C THR A 7 -10.20 -36.04 -20.04
N THR A 8 -9.00 -36.51 -19.65
CA THR A 8 -8.05 -35.76 -18.82
C THR A 8 -7.40 -34.59 -19.57
N THR A 9 -7.11 -34.76 -20.87
CA THR A 9 -6.57 -33.69 -21.70
C THR A 9 -7.57 -32.55 -21.89
N THR A 10 -8.86 -32.88 -21.98
CA THR A 10 -9.94 -31.89 -22.16
C THR A 10 -10.19 -31.09 -20.88
N LEU A 11 -10.08 -31.70 -19.70
CA LEU A 11 -10.18 -31.01 -18.40
C LEU A 11 -8.97 -30.12 -18.13
N LEU A 12 -7.76 -30.53 -18.49
CA LEU A 12 -6.56 -29.70 -18.40
C LEU A 12 -6.61 -28.52 -19.39
N GLN A 13 -7.15 -28.73 -20.60
CA GLN A 13 -7.39 -27.65 -21.56
C GLN A 13 -8.51 -26.71 -21.11
N GLN A 14 -9.57 -27.20 -20.47
CA GLN A 14 -10.61 -26.36 -19.87
C GLN A 14 -10.11 -25.61 -18.63
N GLN A 15 -9.25 -26.20 -17.79
CA GLN A 15 -8.57 -25.52 -16.70
C GLN A 15 -7.56 -24.48 -17.20
N GLN A 16 -6.83 -24.77 -18.29
CA GLN A 16 -5.96 -23.80 -18.95
C GLN A 16 -6.74 -22.68 -19.62
N GLN A 17 -7.89 -22.96 -20.26
CA GLN A 17 -8.77 -21.93 -20.84
C GLN A 17 -9.46 -21.09 -19.76
N GLN A 18 -9.82 -21.67 -18.61
CA GLN A 18 -10.34 -20.91 -17.46
C GLN A 18 -9.24 -20.08 -16.77
N GLN A 19 -7.98 -20.53 -16.80
CA GLN A 19 -6.82 -19.75 -16.36
C GLN A 19 -6.40 -18.64 -17.34
N GLN A 20 -7.05 -18.55 -18.50
CA GLN A 20 -6.67 -17.65 -19.59
C GLN A 20 -7.86 -16.89 -20.17
N ALA A 21 -8.88 -16.62 -19.35
CA ALA A 21 -9.82 -15.56 -19.69
C ALA A 21 -9.04 -14.23 -19.67
N ALA A 22 -8.92 -13.58 -20.83
CA ALA A 22 -8.31 -12.27 -20.93
C ALA A 22 -9.01 -11.31 -19.95
N PHE A 23 -8.23 -10.52 -19.21
CA PHE A 23 -8.77 -9.51 -18.32
C PHE A 23 -9.74 -8.59 -19.08
N CYS A 24 -11.00 -8.56 -18.66
CA CYS A 24 -12.03 -7.72 -19.27
C CYS A 24 -12.34 -6.56 -18.33
N GLY A 25 -11.75 -5.39 -18.59
CA GLY A 25 -11.92 -4.20 -17.75
C GLY A 25 -13.39 -3.80 -17.58
N GLU A 26 -14.17 -3.82 -18.66
CA GLU A 26 -15.61 -3.48 -18.61
C GLU A 26 -16.42 -4.45 -17.74
N ALA A 27 -16.09 -5.75 -17.75
CA ALA A 27 -16.75 -6.72 -16.88
C ALA A 27 -16.42 -6.46 -15.39
N VAL A 28 -15.17 -6.10 -15.09
CA VAL A 28 -14.73 -5.73 -13.73
C VAL A 28 -15.40 -4.43 -13.26
N ILE A 29 -15.53 -3.44 -14.14
CA ILE A 29 -16.25 -2.19 -13.84
C ILE A 29 -17.73 -2.48 -13.59
N ALA A 30 -18.38 -3.30 -14.43
CA ALA A 30 -19.78 -3.68 -14.24
C ALA A 30 -20.02 -4.46 -12.93
N GLU A 31 -19.09 -5.35 -12.57
CA GLU A 31 -19.12 -6.03 -11.26
C GLU A 31 -19.02 -5.03 -10.12
N PHE A 32 -18.07 -4.10 -10.18
CA PHE A 32 -17.91 -3.04 -9.20
C PHE A 32 -19.18 -2.16 -9.08
N GLU A 33 -19.76 -1.71 -10.19
CA GLU A 33 -21.00 -0.94 -10.21
C GLU A 33 -22.18 -1.74 -9.62
N SER A 34 -22.23 -3.05 -9.85
CA SER A 34 -23.24 -3.93 -9.25
C SER A 34 -23.07 -4.05 -7.73
N LEU A 35 -21.84 -4.25 -7.26
CA LEU A 35 -21.52 -4.37 -5.83
C LEU A 35 -21.84 -3.09 -5.05
N THR A 36 -21.70 -1.95 -5.72
CA THR A 36 -21.79 -0.63 -5.09
C THR A 36 -23.18 0.01 -5.22
N ARG A 37 -24.06 -0.53 -6.08
CA ARG A 37 -25.47 -0.10 -6.23
C ARG A 37 -26.33 -0.33 -4.99
N ASP A 38 -26.12 -1.45 -4.30
CA ASP A 38 -26.74 -1.76 -2.99
C ASP A 38 -25.64 -2.21 -2.01
N ALA A 39 -24.72 -1.28 -1.73
CA ALA A 39 -23.61 -1.53 -0.83
C ALA A 39 -24.07 -1.97 0.57
N ALA A 40 -25.25 -1.53 1.02
CA ALA A 40 -25.83 -1.94 2.30
C ALA A 40 -26.17 -3.43 2.33
N ALA A 41 -26.80 -3.96 1.26
CA ALA A 41 -27.04 -5.40 1.15
C ALA A 41 -25.74 -6.19 1.08
N VAL A 42 -24.78 -5.73 0.27
CA VAL A 42 -23.48 -6.40 0.13
C VAL A 42 -22.71 -6.42 1.46
N GLN A 43 -22.75 -5.35 2.25
CA GLN A 43 -22.15 -5.30 3.58
C GLN A 43 -22.82 -6.29 4.56
N ARG A 44 -24.16 -6.39 4.56
CA ARG A 44 -24.87 -7.38 5.40
C ARG A 44 -24.50 -8.81 5.03
N ASP A 45 -24.41 -9.12 3.74
CA ASP A 45 -24.02 -10.45 3.28
C ASP A 45 -22.54 -10.76 3.52
N THR A 46 -21.68 -9.76 3.39
CA THR A 46 -20.25 -9.86 3.70
C THR A 46 -20.03 -10.14 5.19
N LEU A 47 -20.70 -9.39 6.08
CA LEU A 47 -20.66 -9.67 7.51
C LEU A 47 -21.17 -11.07 7.82
N ARG A 48 -22.31 -11.48 7.24
CA ARG A 48 -22.87 -12.82 7.43
C ARG A 48 -21.85 -13.91 7.05
N ARG A 49 -21.12 -13.74 5.95
CA ARG A 49 -20.05 -14.65 5.52
C ARG A 49 -18.88 -14.65 6.49
N ILE A 50 -18.36 -13.49 6.87
CA ILE A 50 -17.25 -13.38 7.84
C ILE A 50 -17.60 -14.09 9.16
N LEU A 51 -18.80 -13.87 9.68
CA LEU A 51 -19.25 -14.47 10.94
C LEU A 51 -19.54 -15.97 10.79
N GLY A 52 -20.06 -16.40 9.64
CA GLY A 52 -20.27 -17.82 9.33
C GLY A 52 -18.96 -18.59 9.24
N ASP A 53 -18.00 -18.07 8.46
CA ASP A 53 -16.68 -18.67 8.27
C ASP A 53 -15.90 -18.74 9.60
N ASN A 54 -16.07 -17.74 10.46
CA ASN A 54 -15.35 -17.65 11.73
C ASN A 54 -16.18 -18.08 12.95
N ALA A 55 -17.33 -18.75 12.77
CA ALA A 55 -18.23 -19.10 13.86
C ALA A 55 -17.58 -19.98 14.96
N THR A 56 -16.56 -20.76 14.59
CA THR A 56 -15.82 -21.65 15.50
C THR A 56 -14.64 -20.96 16.18
N ALA A 57 -14.29 -19.72 15.79
CA ALA A 57 -13.16 -19.00 16.34
C ALA A 57 -13.35 -18.72 17.83
N GLU A 58 -12.29 -18.95 18.63
CA GLU A 58 -12.26 -18.75 20.08
C GLU A 58 -12.71 -17.32 20.43
N TYR A 59 -12.22 -16.32 19.69
CA TYR A 59 -12.57 -14.92 19.90
C TYR A 59 -14.09 -14.68 19.84
N LEU A 60 -14.76 -15.07 18.74
CA LEU A 60 -16.21 -14.86 18.59
C LEU A 60 -17.04 -15.70 19.56
N ARG A 61 -16.58 -16.92 19.89
CA ARG A 61 -17.24 -17.76 20.90
C ARG A 61 -17.21 -17.13 22.28
N CYS A 62 -16.07 -16.60 22.71
CA CYS A 62 -15.90 -15.95 24.01
C CYS A 62 -16.75 -14.69 24.15
N ARG A 63 -17.18 -14.08 23.04
CA ARG A 63 -18.08 -12.91 23.01
C ARG A 63 -19.57 -13.29 22.99
N GLY A 64 -19.93 -14.57 23.04
CA GLY A 64 -21.32 -14.99 23.11
C GLY A 64 -22.12 -14.78 21.81
N LEU A 65 -21.43 -14.62 20.67
CA LEU A 65 -22.11 -14.48 19.38
C LEU A 65 -22.90 -15.76 19.02
N ALA A 66 -22.43 -16.93 19.48
CA ALA A 66 -23.14 -18.21 19.43
C ALA A 66 -23.61 -18.60 18.02
N GLY A 67 -22.81 -18.32 16.98
CA GLY A 67 -23.12 -18.64 15.59
C GLY A 67 -24.14 -17.71 14.93
N ARG A 68 -24.58 -16.65 15.61
CA ARG A 68 -25.40 -15.59 14.99
C ARG A 68 -24.58 -14.79 13.99
N THR A 69 -25.22 -14.42 12.89
CA THR A 69 -24.56 -13.78 11.73
C THR A 69 -25.20 -12.47 11.32
N ASP A 70 -26.16 -11.96 12.10
CA ASP A 70 -26.80 -10.67 11.88
C ASP A 70 -26.04 -9.52 12.54
N ALA A 71 -26.11 -8.33 11.93
CA ALA A 71 -25.39 -7.14 12.38
C ALA A 71 -25.79 -6.68 13.79
N ALA A 72 -27.07 -6.83 14.17
CA ALA A 72 -27.55 -6.42 15.49
C ALA A 72 -26.91 -7.27 16.60
N SER A 73 -26.91 -8.60 16.44
CA SER A 73 -26.22 -9.51 17.36
C SER A 73 -24.72 -9.29 17.38
N PHE A 74 -24.11 -9.03 16.21
CA PHE A 74 -22.68 -8.72 16.12
C PHE A 74 -22.33 -7.48 16.96
N ARG A 75 -23.01 -6.35 16.70
CA ARG A 75 -22.78 -5.09 17.43
C ARG A 75 -23.04 -5.21 18.94
N ALA A 76 -24.02 -6.02 19.33
CA ALA A 76 -24.35 -6.22 20.75
C ALA A 76 -23.34 -7.09 21.52
N CYS A 77 -22.62 -7.98 20.81
CA CYS A 77 -21.75 -8.98 21.43
C CYS A 77 -20.26 -8.71 21.25
N VAL A 78 -19.88 -8.16 20.10
CA VAL A 78 -18.48 -7.97 19.70
C VAL A 78 -18.11 -6.50 19.91
N PRO A 79 -17.25 -6.17 20.88
CA PRO A 79 -16.87 -4.80 21.14
C PRO A 79 -15.93 -4.26 20.05
N LEU A 80 -15.81 -2.93 20.02
CA LEU A 80 -14.65 -2.28 19.39
C LEU A 80 -13.37 -2.81 20.05
N ALA A 81 -12.37 -3.11 19.22
CA ALA A 81 -11.10 -3.65 19.67
C ALA A 81 -9.95 -2.82 19.11
N THR A 82 -8.82 -2.92 19.78
CA THR A 82 -7.53 -2.44 19.30
C THR A 82 -6.63 -3.63 19.06
N HIS A 83 -5.46 -3.38 18.46
CA HIS A 83 -4.45 -4.42 18.31
C HIS A 83 -4.06 -5.06 19.65
N ALA A 84 -4.01 -4.27 20.74
CA ALA A 84 -3.66 -4.76 22.07
C ALA A 84 -4.67 -5.79 22.61
N ASP A 85 -5.95 -5.65 22.27
CA ASP A 85 -7.00 -6.56 22.72
C ASP A 85 -6.92 -7.94 22.04
N ILE A 86 -6.37 -8.00 20.83
CA ILE A 86 -6.23 -9.23 20.04
C ILE A 86 -4.81 -9.81 20.07
N GLU A 87 -3.80 -9.05 20.53
CA GLU A 87 -2.41 -9.45 20.64
C GLU A 87 -2.19 -10.80 21.38
N PRO A 88 -2.93 -11.15 22.44
CA PRO A 88 -2.79 -12.46 23.09
C PRO A 88 -3.10 -13.64 22.15
N TYR A 89 -4.09 -13.49 21.26
CA TYR A 89 -4.41 -14.52 20.27
C TYR A 89 -3.35 -14.58 19.18
N ILE A 90 -2.87 -13.42 18.71
CA ILE A 90 -1.84 -13.33 17.68
C ILE A 90 -0.52 -13.94 18.17
N THR A 91 -0.16 -13.70 19.43
CA THR A 91 1.02 -14.30 20.06
C THR A 91 0.93 -15.83 20.07
N ARG A 92 -0.22 -16.39 20.46
CA ARG A 92 -0.45 -17.85 20.41
C ARG A 92 -0.32 -18.41 18.99
N ILE A 93 -0.87 -17.73 17.99
CA ILE A 93 -0.71 -18.12 16.57
C ILE A 93 0.78 -18.10 16.19
N ALA A 94 1.49 -17.02 16.53
CA ALA A 94 2.91 -16.88 16.24
C ALA A 94 3.78 -17.95 16.93
N ASP A 95 3.35 -18.44 18.10
CA ASP A 95 4.00 -19.50 18.87
C ASP A 95 3.61 -20.93 18.43
N GLY A 96 2.67 -21.07 17.49
CA GLY A 96 2.33 -22.33 16.83
C GLY A 96 0.99 -22.94 17.23
N ASP A 97 0.13 -22.20 17.93
CA ASP A 97 -1.25 -22.62 18.15
C ASP A 97 -2.02 -22.62 16.82
N THR A 98 -2.44 -23.80 16.38
CA THR A 98 -3.18 -24.03 15.12
C THR A 98 -4.70 -24.07 15.32
N SER A 99 -5.18 -23.82 16.55
CA SER A 99 -6.60 -23.71 16.84
C SER A 99 -7.23 -22.51 16.12
N ALA A 100 -8.53 -22.56 15.87
CA ALA A 100 -9.28 -21.42 15.34
C ALA A 100 -9.37 -20.31 16.40
N LEU A 101 -8.37 -19.43 16.48
CA LEU A 101 -8.31 -18.38 17.51
C LEU A 101 -9.08 -17.13 17.09
N LEU A 102 -8.63 -16.50 16.01
CA LEU A 102 -9.25 -15.30 15.42
C LEU A 102 -10.11 -15.65 14.19
N THR A 103 -9.69 -16.66 13.44
CA THR A 103 -10.37 -17.14 12.23
C THR A 103 -10.32 -18.66 12.18
N ALA A 104 -11.30 -19.27 11.49
CA ALA A 104 -11.24 -20.70 11.18
C ALA A 104 -10.33 -21.02 9.99
N ASN A 105 -10.00 -20.01 9.17
CA ASN A 105 -9.12 -20.17 8.03
C ASN A 105 -7.65 -20.23 8.47
N PRO A 106 -6.81 -21.08 7.86
CA PRO A 106 -5.39 -21.15 8.21
C PRO A 106 -4.68 -19.82 8.03
N ILE A 107 -3.94 -19.38 9.05
CA ILE A 107 -2.99 -18.28 8.94
C ILE A 107 -1.70 -18.81 8.32
N THR A 108 -1.32 -18.26 7.17
CA THR A 108 -0.18 -18.74 6.37
C THR A 108 1.10 -17.97 6.66
N SER A 109 0.97 -16.72 7.13
CA SER A 109 2.09 -15.87 7.50
C SER A 109 1.66 -14.78 8.47
N ILE A 110 2.63 -14.03 8.98
CA ILE A 110 2.43 -12.84 9.80
C ILE A 110 2.92 -11.62 9.03
N SER A 111 2.10 -10.59 8.97
CA SER A 111 2.45 -9.27 8.48
C SER A 111 2.95 -8.39 9.62
N LEU A 112 4.05 -7.68 9.38
CA LEU A 112 4.59 -6.68 10.30
C LEU A 112 4.05 -5.32 9.90
N SER A 113 3.27 -4.70 10.78
CA SER A 113 2.84 -3.31 10.58
C SER A 113 3.98 -2.34 10.88
N SER A 114 3.97 -1.18 10.20
CA SER A 114 4.83 -0.04 10.51
C SER A 114 4.45 0.65 11.83
N GLY A 115 3.21 0.45 12.31
CA GLY A 115 2.77 0.91 13.61
C GLY A 115 3.43 0.11 14.75
N THR A 116 3.94 0.81 15.75
CA THR A 116 4.48 0.19 16.98
C THR A 116 3.50 0.32 18.13
N THR A 117 3.28 -0.75 18.88
CA THR A 117 2.64 -0.69 20.20
C THR A 117 3.75 -0.85 21.22
N GLN A 118 3.96 0.13 22.11
CA GLN A 118 5.01 0.08 23.15
C GLN A 118 6.42 -0.22 22.59
N GLY A 119 6.73 0.25 21.37
CA GLY A 119 8.04 0.04 20.71
C GLY A 119 8.24 -1.33 20.05
N LYS A 120 7.25 -2.22 20.07
CA LYS A 120 7.29 -3.51 19.32
C LYS A 120 6.46 -3.41 18.04
N ARG A 121 6.92 -4.05 16.97
CA ARG A 121 6.19 -4.12 15.69
C ARG A 121 4.93 -4.96 15.88
N LYS A 122 3.77 -4.44 15.46
CA LYS A 122 2.49 -5.18 15.54
C LYS A 122 2.52 -6.36 14.57
N TYR A 123 2.27 -7.57 15.09
CA TYR A 123 2.03 -8.75 14.28
C TYR A 123 0.57 -8.75 13.83
N LEU A 124 0.34 -9.03 12.56
CA LEU A 124 -0.98 -9.11 11.96
C LEU A 124 -1.12 -10.46 11.23
N PRO A 125 -2.13 -11.27 11.55
CA PRO A 125 -2.39 -12.51 10.83
C PRO A 125 -2.58 -12.25 9.33
N PHE A 126 -1.95 -13.09 8.50
CA PHE A 126 -2.07 -13.03 7.04
C PHE A 126 -2.52 -14.38 6.49
N ASN A 127 -3.51 -14.37 5.61
CA ASN A 127 -4.06 -15.57 4.99
C ASN A 127 -4.45 -15.33 3.52
N GLN A 128 -4.95 -16.37 2.87
CA GLN A 128 -5.33 -16.32 1.46
C GLN A 128 -6.49 -15.35 1.17
N GLU A 129 -7.38 -15.10 2.12
CA GLU A 129 -8.50 -14.17 1.92
C GLU A 129 -8.01 -12.73 1.78
N LEU A 130 -6.99 -12.33 2.54
CA LEU A 130 -6.34 -11.03 2.37
C LEU A 130 -5.66 -10.89 0.99
N VAL A 131 -5.06 -11.96 0.47
CA VAL A 131 -4.50 -11.98 -0.89
C VAL A 131 -5.60 -11.77 -1.92
N LYS A 132 -6.71 -12.52 -1.84
CA LYS A 132 -7.84 -12.40 -2.77
C LYS A 132 -8.43 -10.99 -2.79
N SER A 133 -8.68 -10.40 -1.61
CA SER A 133 -9.18 -9.04 -1.49
C SER A 133 -8.19 -8.01 -2.08
N THR A 134 -6.88 -8.20 -1.87
CA THR A 134 -5.83 -7.39 -2.50
C THR A 134 -5.89 -7.46 -4.03
N MET A 135 -5.97 -8.67 -4.58
CA MET A 135 -6.03 -8.86 -6.03
C MET A 135 -7.31 -8.28 -6.64
N GLN A 136 -8.44 -8.35 -5.93
CA GLN A 136 -9.69 -7.74 -6.37
C GLN A 136 -9.58 -6.20 -6.44
N ILE A 137 -9.00 -5.57 -5.42
CA ILE A 137 -8.73 -4.11 -5.40
C ILE A 137 -7.85 -3.74 -6.61
N TYR A 138 -6.73 -4.44 -6.82
CA TYR A 138 -5.80 -4.16 -7.92
C TYR A 138 -6.46 -4.29 -9.29
N ARG A 139 -7.28 -5.33 -9.49
CA ARG A 139 -8.04 -5.53 -10.73
C ARG A 139 -9.07 -4.42 -10.94
N THR A 140 -9.80 -4.04 -9.90
CA THR A 140 -10.82 -2.99 -9.94
C THR A 140 -10.20 -1.65 -10.31
N SER A 141 -9.19 -1.19 -9.56
CA SER A 141 -8.52 0.07 -9.86
C SER A 141 -7.80 0.04 -11.20
N TYR A 142 -7.23 -1.10 -11.62
CA TYR A 142 -6.65 -1.20 -12.95
C TYR A 142 -7.69 -1.06 -14.06
N ALA A 143 -8.90 -1.61 -13.90
CA ALA A 143 -9.96 -1.47 -14.90
C ALA A 143 -10.29 0.01 -15.18
N PHE A 144 -10.50 0.81 -14.12
CA PHE A 144 -10.73 2.25 -14.25
C PHE A 144 -9.50 2.99 -14.82
N ARG A 145 -8.30 2.70 -14.30
CA ARG A 145 -7.05 3.29 -14.82
C ARG A 145 -6.83 3.00 -16.29
N ASN A 146 -7.06 1.76 -16.73
CA ASN A 146 -6.85 1.36 -18.11
C ASN A 146 -7.91 1.94 -19.05
N ARG A 147 -9.12 2.23 -18.54
CA ARG A 147 -10.14 2.97 -19.28
C ARG A 147 -9.72 4.42 -19.54
N ALA A 148 -9.12 5.09 -18.55
CA ALA A 148 -8.67 6.48 -18.65
C ALA A 148 -7.32 6.62 -19.38
N PHE A 149 -6.36 5.74 -19.07
CA PHE A 149 -5.00 5.73 -19.59
C PHE A 149 -4.67 4.35 -20.17
N PRO A 150 -5.13 4.03 -21.39
CA PRO A 150 -4.93 2.71 -21.98
C PRO A 150 -3.46 2.29 -22.06
N VAL A 151 -3.19 1.13 -21.48
CA VAL A 151 -1.94 0.39 -21.61
C VAL A 151 -2.20 -0.76 -22.57
N GLU A 152 -1.29 -0.94 -23.54
CA GLU A 152 -1.38 -2.00 -24.54
C GLU A 152 -0.05 -2.75 -24.60
N ASP A 153 -0.01 -3.97 -24.08
CA ASP A 153 1.13 -4.89 -24.21
C ASP A 153 2.49 -4.25 -23.87
N GLY A 154 2.73 -4.06 -22.56
CA GLY A 154 3.97 -3.48 -22.08
C GLY A 154 4.28 -3.82 -20.63
N LYS A 155 5.35 -3.21 -20.13
CA LYS A 155 5.90 -3.47 -18.81
C LYS A 155 5.73 -2.29 -17.86
N ALA A 156 5.83 -2.59 -16.58
CA ALA A 156 5.91 -1.62 -15.51
C ALA A 156 7.33 -1.56 -14.95
N LEU A 157 7.92 -0.38 -14.95
CA LEU A 157 9.09 -0.08 -14.12
C LEU A 157 8.60 0.12 -12.70
N GLN A 158 8.65 -0.96 -11.89
CA GLN A 158 8.20 -0.92 -10.50
C GLN A 158 9.40 -0.91 -9.55
N PHE A 159 9.49 0.13 -8.72
CA PHE A 159 10.44 0.20 -7.61
C PHE A 159 9.80 -0.43 -6.36
N ILE A 160 9.81 -1.76 -6.33
CA ILE A 160 9.23 -2.57 -5.25
C ILE A 160 10.30 -3.38 -4.55
N TYR A 161 10.23 -3.44 -3.22
CA TYR A 161 11.25 -4.04 -2.38
C TYR A 161 10.60 -5.04 -1.41
N GLY A 162 11.11 -6.27 -1.41
CA GLY A 162 10.77 -7.28 -0.44
C GLY A 162 11.58 -7.08 0.85
N SER A 163 10.90 -7.08 1.99
CA SER A 163 11.56 -6.95 3.28
C SER A 163 12.19 -8.27 3.73
N ARG A 164 13.14 -8.15 4.66
CA ARG A 164 13.72 -9.29 5.35
C ARG A 164 12.63 -10.13 6.02
N GLN A 165 12.79 -11.44 5.90
CA GLN A 165 11.88 -12.42 6.46
C GLN A 165 12.51 -13.02 7.71
N PHE A 166 11.68 -13.37 8.68
CA PHE A 166 12.07 -14.24 9.78
C PHE A 166 10.99 -15.26 10.07
N THR A 167 11.34 -16.29 10.82
CA THR A 167 10.43 -17.36 11.20
C THR A 167 10.01 -17.15 12.66
N THR A 168 8.71 -17.18 12.94
CA THR A 168 8.19 -17.15 14.31
C THR A 168 8.52 -18.45 15.04
N THR A 169 8.36 -18.49 16.36
CA THR A 169 8.55 -19.71 17.17
C THR A 169 7.71 -20.88 16.64
N GLY A 170 6.47 -20.60 16.22
CA GLY A 170 5.53 -21.55 15.64
C GLY A 170 5.77 -21.92 14.18
N GLY A 171 6.85 -21.42 13.55
CA GLY A 171 7.21 -21.78 12.17
C GLY A 171 6.58 -20.91 11.07
N LEU A 172 5.79 -19.89 11.42
CA LEU A 172 5.21 -18.99 10.43
C LEU A 172 6.27 -18.01 9.90
N THR A 173 6.18 -17.68 8.62
CA THR A 173 6.97 -16.57 8.07
C THR A 173 6.39 -15.25 8.55
N ALA A 174 7.23 -14.36 9.09
CA ALA A 174 6.89 -12.99 9.42
C ALA A 174 7.69 -12.00 8.54
N THR A 175 6.98 -11.08 7.89
CA THR A 175 7.54 -10.07 6.96
C THR A 175 6.52 -8.94 6.74
N THR A 176 6.81 -7.91 5.94
CA THR A 176 5.81 -6.86 5.67
C THR A 176 4.61 -7.40 4.87
N ALA A 177 3.45 -6.76 5.00
CA ALA A 177 2.25 -7.11 4.23
C ALA A 177 2.50 -7.12 2.71
N THR A 178 3.22 -6.12 2.20
CA THR A 178 3.61 -6.05 0.78
C THR A 178 4.48 -7.23 0.36
N THR A 179 5.43 -7.65 1.19
CA THR A 179 6.28 -8.82 0.91
C THR A 179 5.48 -10.12 0.90
N ASN A 180 4.50 -10.25 1.81
CA ASN A 180 3.56 -11.37 1.79
C ASN A 180 2.75 -11.40 0.48
N VAL A 181 2.29 -10.24 -0.01
CA VAL A 181 1.60 -10.12 -1.30
C VAL A 181 2.52 -10.52 -2.46
N TYR A 182 3.73 -9.96 -2.55
CA TYR A 182 4.66 -10.24 -3.66
C TYR A 182 5.06 -11.71 -3.77
N ARG A 183 5.07 -12.43 -2.64
CA ARG A 183 5.38 -13.86 -2.58
C ARG A 183 4.19 -14.77 -2.85
N SER A 184 2.98 -14.23 -2.86
CA SER A 184 1.79 -15.05 -3.13
C SER A 184 1.84 -15.58 -4.56
N GLU A 185 1.40 -16.82 -4.74
CA GLU A 185 1.32 -17.44 -6.06
C GLU A 185 0.36 -16.70 -7.02
N GLU A 186 -0.56 -15.89 -6.46
CA GLU A 186 -1.53 -15.09 -7.21
C GLU A 186 -0.96 -13.77 -7.75
N PHE A 187 0.14 -13.25 -7.17
CA PHE A 187 0.65 -11.92 -7.50
C PHE A 187 1.14 -11.83 -8.95
N MET A 188 2.09 -12.68 -9.34
CA MET A 188 2.66 -12.66 -10.70
C MET A 188 1.61 -12.89 -11.79
N PRO A 189 0.72 -13.90 -11.71
CA PRO A 189 -0.38 -14.05 -12.65
C PRO A 189 -1.30 -12.83 -12.71
N THR A 190 -1.62 -12.22 -11.56
CA THR A 190 -2.47 -11.02 -11.53
C THR A 190 -1.78 -9.83 -12.19
N MET A 191 -0.51 -9.57 -11.89
CA MET A 191 0.28 -8.51 -12.54
C MET A 191 0.36 -8.69 -14.05
N ARG A 192 0.47 -9.94 -14.54
CA ARG A 192 0.36 -10.23 -15.98
C ARG A 192 -1.03 -9.91 -16.53
N ALA A 193 -2.09 -10.32 -15.84
CA ALA A 193 -3.46 -10.09 -16.28
C ALA A 193 -3.81 -8.59 -16.35
N ILE A 194 -3.31 -7.79 -15.42
CA ILE A 194 -3.49 -6.33 -15.39
C ILE A 194 -2.39 -5.56 -16.16
N GLN A 195 -1.65 -6.23 -17.05
CA GLN A 195 -0.59 -5.64 -17.88
C GLN A 195 0.44 -4.77 -17.13
N SER A 196 0.76 -5.16 -15.89
CA SER A 196 1.70 -4.47 -15.01
C SER A 196 2.89 -5.37 -14.70
N GLN A 197 3.44 -6.03 -15.73
CA GLN A 197 4.56 -6.95 -15.56
C GLN A 197 5.82 -6.18 -15.19
N VAL A 198 6.46 -6.55 -14.07
CA VAL A 198 7.65 -5.86 -13.57
C VAL A 198 8.85 -6.07 -14.50
N CYS A 199 9.61 -5.00 -14.78
CA CYS A 199 10.85 -5.06 -15.57
C CYS A 199 11.97 -5.84 -14.87
N SER A 200 11.93 -5.85 -13.53
CA SER A 200 13.03 -6.34 -12.69
C SER A 200 12.82 -7.80 -12.26
N PRO A 201 13.87 -8.63 -12.30
CA PRO A 201 13.81 -10.01 -11.80
C PRO A 201 13.47 -10.08 -10.30
N GLU A 202 12.90 -11.20 -9.85
CA GLU A 202 12.61 -11.44 -8.43
C GLU A 202 13.85 -11.27 -7.53
N ALA A 203 15.04 -11.66 -8.02
CA ALA A 203 16.28 -11.50 -7.28
C ALA A 203 16.60 -10.03 -6.97
N VAL A 204 16.15 -9.08 -7.80
CA VAL A 204 16.26 -7.64 -7.54
C VAL A 204 15.22 -7.20 -6.50
N ILE A 205 13.97 -7.65 -6.65
CA ILE A 205 12.86 -7.28 -5.74
C ILE A 205 13.15 -7.76 -4.31
N PHE A 206 13.64 -8.98 -4.14
CA PHE A 206 13.98 -9.57 -2.85
C PHE A 206 15.47 -9.42 -2.48
N GLY A 207 16.17 -8.48 -3.13
CA GLY A 207 17.56 -8.16 -2.82
C GLY A 207 17.70 -7.61 -1.41
N ALA A 208 18.72 -8.08 -0.68
CA ALA A 208 18.95 -7.66 0.71
C ALA A 208 19.49 -6.22 0.83
N ASP A 209 20.14 -5.72 -0.22
CA ASP A 209 20.74 -4.38 -0.27
C ASP A 209 19.85 -3.46 -1.11
N PHE A 210 19.32 -2.42 -0.47
CA PHE A 210 18.44 -1.45 -1.10
C PHE A 210 19.11 -0.69 -2.24
N ALA A 211 20.35 -0.23 -2.06
CA ALA A 211 21.05 0.57 -3.06
C ALA A 211 21.35 -0.26 -4.32
N GLN A 212 21.74 -1.52 -4.14
CA GLN A 212 21.94 -2.45 -5.25
C GLN A 212 20.63 -2.74 -5.99
N SER A 213 19.55 -2.96 -5.25
CA SER A 213 18.24 -3.26 -5.83
C SER A 213 17.69 -2.06 -6.60
N LEU A 214 17.81 -0.85 -6.04
CA LEU A 214 17.41 0.39 -6.71
C LEU A 214 18.21 0.62 -8.01
N TYR A 215 19.54 0.45 -7.95
CA TYR A 215 20.38 0.55 -9.15
C TYR A 215 19.94 -0.45 -10.23
N CYS A 216 19.67 -1.69 -9.84
CA CYS A 216 19.21 -2.73 -10.75
C CYS A 216 17.79 -2.47 -11.28
N HIS A 217 16.88 -1.89 -10.51
CA HIS A 217 15.57 -1.46 -11.00
C HIS A 217 15.71 -0.42 -12.11
N LEU A 218 16.54 0.61 -11.89
CA LEU A 218 16.82 1.63 -12.90
C LEU A 218 17.42 1.00 -14.17
N LEU A 219 18.42 0.13 -14.02
CA LEU A 219 19.05 -0.56 -15.15
C LEU A 219 18.04 -1.41 -15.93
N CYS A 220 17.24 -2.23 -15.25
CA CYS A 220 16.21 -3.05 -15.91
C CYS A 220 15.19 -2.16 -16.63
N GLY A 221 14.82 -1.02 -16.05
CA GLY A 221 13.97 -0.03 -16.70
C GLY A 221 14.56 0.45 -18.02
N LEU A 222 15.83 0.85 -18.02
CA LEU A 222 16.53 1.31 -19.25
C LEU A 222 16.63 0.22 -20.32
N LEU A 223 16.87 -1.03 -19.94
CA LEU A 223 16.92 -2.16 -20.87
C LEU A 223 15.59 -2.40 -21.57
N TYR A 224 14.48 -2.12 -20.89
CA TYR A 224 13.12 -2.25 -21.40
C TYR A 224 12.48 -0.91 -21.75
N ALA A 225 13.27 0.14 -22.01
CA ALA A 225 12.79 1.52 -22.07
C ALA A 225 11.60 1.74 -23.02
N ASP A 226 11.59 1.06 -24.17
CA ASP A 226 10.52 1.15 -25.17
C ASP A 226 9.28 0.33 -24.78
N GLU A 227 9.41 -0.66 -23.89
CA GLU A 227 8.30 -1.47 -23.39
C GLU A 227 7.66 -0.87 -22.12
N VAL A 228 8.33 0.04 -21.41
CA VAL A 228 7.81 0.66 -20.19
C VAL A 228 6.59 1.53 -20.50
N ARG A 229 5.44 1.14 -19.96
CA ARG A 229 4.17 1.90 -20.04
C ARG A 229 3.76 2.48 -18.69
N ILE A 230 4.23 1.91 -17.60
CA ILE A 230 3.89 2.34 -16.24
C ILE A 230 5.19 2.53 -15.47
N VAL A 231 5.32 3.66 -14.77
CA VAL A 231 6.40 3.86 -13.80
C VAL A 231 5.77 3.95 -12.42
N SER A 232 6.13 3.05 -11.51
CA SER A 232 5.44 2.97 -10.23
C SER A 232 6.33 2.61 -9.05
N ALA A 233 5.86 2.98 -7.86
CA ALA A 233 6.36 2.49 -6.59
C ALA A 233 5.20 2.47 -5.58
N THR A 234 5.40 1.86 -4.42
CA THR A 234 4.40 1.90 -3.36
C THR A 234 4.11 3.34 -2.91
N PHE A 235 5.15 4.15 -2.69
CA PHE A 235 5.03 5.53 -2.20
C PHE A 235 5.70 6.53 -3.16
N ALA A 236 5.16 7.75 -3.24
CA ALA A 236 5.73 8.85 -4.02
C ALA A 236 7.19 9.15 -3.65
N HIS A 237 7.53 9.02 -2.36
CA HIS A 237 8.90 9.15 -1.88
C HIS A 237 9.87 8.21 -2.63
N SER A 238 9.50 6.94 -2.82
CA SER A 238 10.34 5.95 -3.48
C SER A 238 10.60 6.29 -4.96
N LEU A 239 9.62 6.88 -5.64
CA LEU A 239 9.80 7.38 -7.01
C LEU A 239 10.76 8.56 -7.06
N VAL A 240 10.58 9.54 -6.17
CA VAL A 240 11.47 10.70 -6.07
C VAL A 240 12.90 10.26 -5.76
N LEU A 241 13.07 9.36 -4.80
CA LEU A 241 14.38 8.81 -4.44
C LEU A 241 15.01 8.07 -5.62
N ALA A 242 14.25 7.25 -6.34
CA ALA A 242 14.77 6.52 -7.49
C ALA A 242 15.32 7.44 -8.58
N PHE A 243 14.57 8.49 -8.94
CA PHE A 243 15.02 9.44 -9.96
C PHE A 243 16.12 10.37 -9.44
N GLN A 244 16.13 10.76 -8.16
CA GLN A 244 17.27 11.47 -7.56
C GLN A 244 18.56 10.63 -7.57
N THR A 245 18.44 9.32 -7.33
CA THR A 245 19.56 8.39 -7.46
C THR A 245 20.00 8.30 -8.91
N PHE A 246 19.07 8.19 -9.85
CA PHE A 246 19.37 8.19 -11.29
C PHE A 246 20.22 9.41 -11.70
N GLU A 247 19.89 10.62 -11.23
CA GLU A 247 20.68 11.84 -11.51
C GLU A 247 22.16 11.69 -11.18
N ARG A 248 22.50 10.83 -10.20
CA ARG A 248 23.86 10.62 -9.70
C ARG A 248 24.58 9.44 -10.34
N VAL A 249 23.84 8.47 -10.85
CA VAL A 249 24.41 7.18 -11.30
C VAL A 249 24.13 6.85 -12.77
N TRP A 250 23.48 7.75 -13.52
CA TRP A 250 23.12 7.50 -14.91
C TRP A 250 24.34 7.21 -15.82
N GLU A 251 25.50 7.81 -15.54
CA GLU A 251 26.73 7.53 -16.29
C GLU A 251 27.24 6.10 -16.06
N ASP A 252 27.18 5.62 -14.81
CA ASP A 252 27.53 4.23 -14.46
C ASP A 252 26.57 3.24 -15.11
N LEU A 253 25.26 3.55 -15.09
CA LEU A 253 24.24 2.75 -15.77
C LEU A 253 24.53 2.65 -17.27
N CYS A 254 24.90 3.77 -17.92
CA CYS A 254 25.29 3.77 -19.33
C CYS A 254 26.57 2.95 -19.58
N ALA A 255 27.54 3.01 -18.67
CA ALA A 255 28.78 2.22 -18.77
C ALA A 255 28.49 0.71 -18.69
N ASP A 256 27.63 0.29 -17.75
CA ASP A 256 27.24 -1.12 -17.59
C ASP A 256 26.46 -1.63 -18.82
N ILE A 257 25.53 -0.83 -19.36
CA ILE A 257 24.80 -1.15 -20.61
C ILE A 257 25.79 -1.27 -21.78
N ARG A 258 26.71 -0.32 -21.92
CA ARG A 258 27.71 -0.32 -22.99
C ARG A 258 28.61 -1.53 -22.92
N ALA A 259 29.05 -1.91 -21.71
CA ALA A 259 29.90 -3.08 -21.49
C ALA A 259 29.14 -4.41 -21.57
N GLY A 260 27.82 -4.40 -21.39
CA GLY A 260 27.01 -5.62 -21.25
C GLY A 260 27.32 -6.40 -19.97
N SER A 261 27.80 -5.73 -18.92
CA SER A 261 28.15 -6.35 -17.65
C SER A 261 27.99 -5.36 -16.50
N LEU A 262 27.65 -5.86 -15.31
CA LEU A 262 27.45 -5.02 -14.13
C LEU A 262 28.77 -4.62 -13.49
N SER A 263 28.89 -3.37 -13.04
CA SER A 263 29.99 -2.94 -12.18
C SER A 263 30.10 -3.79 -10.91
N GLN A 264 31.31 -4.30 -10.65
CA GLN A 264 31.59 -5.15 -9.47
C GLN A 264 31.51 -4.39 -8.14
N THR A 265 31.63 -3.07 -8.17
CA THR A 265 31.55 -2.23 -6.98
C THR A 265 30.13 -1.75 -6.70
N ARG A 266 29.30 -1.58 -7.74
CA ARG A 266 27.90 -1.14 -7.61
C ARG A 266 26.97 -2.26 -7.19
N VAL A 267 27.17 -3.47 -7.72
CA VAL A 267 26.32 -4.64 -7.42
C VAL A 267 27.22 -5.79 -6.98
N THR A 268 27.23 -6.11 -5.70
CA THR A 268 28.08 -7.17 -5.12
C THR A 268 27.31 -8.46 -4.87
N ALA A 269 25.98 -8.40 -4.74
CA ALA A 269 25.14 -9.54 -4.42
C ALA A 269 25.09 -10.57 -5.58
N PRO A 270 25.62 -11.80 -5.41
CA PRO A 270 25.77 -12.73 -6.53
C PRO A 270 24.45 -13.14 -7.20
N ALA A 271 23.36 -13.27 -6.45
CA ALA A 271 22.05 -13.63 -6.99
C ALA A 271 21.46 -12.51 -7.85
N VAL A 272 21.57 -11.27 -7.38
CA VAL A 272 21.14 -10.06 -8.12
C VAL A 272 21.95 -9.94 -9.41
N ARG A 273 23.28 -10.06 -9.32
CA ARG A 273 24.18 -9.98 -10.47
C ARG A 273 23.81 -10.98 -11.55
N ARG A 274 23.71 -12.28 -11.21
CA ARG A 274 23.36 -13.33 -12.18
C ARG A 274 22.02 -13.05 -12.87
N ALA A 275 21.02 -12.58 -12.12
CA ALA A 275 19.69 -12.33 -12.67
C ALA A 275 19.68 -11.14 -13.65
N VAL A 276 20.41 -10.07 -13.34
CA VAL A 276 20.45 -8.86 -14.18
C VAL A 276 21.43 -9.04 -15.36
N GLU A 277 22.56 -9.72 -15.17
CA GLU A 277 23.48 -10.08 -16.25
C GLU A 277 22.80 -11.00 -17.29
N ALA A 278 21.84 -11.83 -16.88
CA ALA A 278 21.02 -12.61 -17.81
C ALA A 278 20.12 -11.74 -18.71
N LEU A 279 19.81 -10.51 -18.31
CA LEU A 279 19.09 -9.52 -19.13
C LEU A 279 20.03 -8.71 -20.04
N LEU A 280 21.29 -8.56 -19.62
CA LEU A 280 22.35 -7.95 -20.42
C LEU A 280 22.86 -8.98 -21.44
N THR A 281 22.15 -9.14 -22.56
CA THR A 281 22.46 -10.13 -23.60
C THR A 281 23.77 -9.86 -24.38
N GLY A 282 24.57 -8.89 -23.94
CA GLY A 282 25.84 -8.47 -24.53
C GLY A 282 26.03 -6.95 -24.47
N PRO A 283 27.19 -6.45 -24.94
CA PRO A 283 27.46 -5.01 -25.05
C PRO A 283 26.42 -4.30 -25.91
N ASN A 284 25.82 -3.22 -25.40
CA ASN A 284 24.83 -2.42 -26.12
C ASN A 284 25.21 -0.92 -26.15
N PRO A 285 26.23 -0.51 -26.92
CA PRO A 285 26.64 0.89 -27.02
C PRO A 285 25.53 1.79 -27.58
N ALA A 286 24.69 1.28 -28.48
CA ALA A 286 23.60 2.06 -29.08
C ALA A 286 22.57 2.53 -28.03
N LEU A 287 22.13 1.64 -27.14
CA LEU A 287 21.23 2.00 -26.05
C LEU A 287 21.91 2.96 -25.07
N ALA A 288 23.18 2.73 -24.72
CA ALA A 288 23.92 3.62 -23.84
C ALA A 288 24.03 5.04 -24.42
N ASP A 289 24.39 5.17 -25.70
CA ASP A 289 24.50 6.46 -26.39
C ASP A 289 23.14 7.16 -26.49
N GLU A 290 22.06 6.40 -26.68
CA GLU A 290 20.70 6.91 -26.69
C GLU A 290 20.28 7.46 -25.33
N VAL A 291 20.59 6.76 -24.23
CA VAL A 291 20.35 7.26 -22.86
C VAL A 291 21.17 8.53 -22.61
N VAL A 292 22.44 8.56 -23.00
CA VAL A 292 23.29 9.76 -22.90
C VAL A 292 22.66 10.94 -23.65
N ARG A 293 22.21 10.72 -24.88
CA ARG A 293 21.57 11.75 -25.70
C ARG A 293 20.27 12.27 -25.07
N ARG A 294 19.44 11.38 -24.52
CA ARG A 294 18.22 11.75 -23.78
C ARG A 294 18.55 12.59 -22.56
N CYS A 295 19.50 12.15 -21.72
CA CYS A 295 19.92 12.86 -20.52
C CYS A 295 20.53 14.23 -20.83
N ALA A 296 21.40 14.32 -21.85
CA ALA A 296 22.05 15.58 -22.24
C ALA A 296 21.06 16.64 -22.77
N GLY A 297 19.90 16.21 -23.29
CA GLY A 297 18.82 17.10 -23.71
C GLY A 297 17.96 17.65 -22.57
N LEU A 298 18.11 17.13 -21.35
CA LEU A 298 17.31 17.55 -20.20
C LEU A 298 17.90 18.80 -19.55
N SER A 299 17.03 19.74 -19.20
CA SER A 299 17.37 20.87 -18.33
C SER A 299 16.87 20.58 -16.91
N ASN A 300 17.80 20.55 -15.95
CA ASN A 300 17.50 20.29 -14.54
C ASN A 300 16.67 19.01 -14.31
N TRP A 301 16.83 17.97 -15.13
CA TRP A 301 16.08 16.70 -15.03
C TRP A 301 14.55 16.81 -15.16
N TYR A 302 14.04 17.93 -15.67
CA TYR A 302 12.61 18.10 -15.89
C TYR A 302 12.12 17.14 -16.97
N GLY A 303 11.07 16.36 -16.69
CA GLY A 303 10.53 15.39 -17.64
C GLY A 303 11.47 14.20 -17.91
N VAL A 304 12.37 13.87 -16.99
CA VAL A 304 13.29 12.71 -17.15
C VAL A 304 12.53 11.40 -17.39
N ILE A 305 11.35 11.21 -16.79
CA ILE A 305 10.57 9.99 -16.94
C ILE A 305 10.12 9.79 -18.40
N PRO A 306 9.34 10.71 -19.02
CA PRO A 306 8.95 10.55 -20.41
C PRO A 306 10.13 10.64 -21.39
N ALA A 307 11.24 11.30 -21.03
CA ALA A 307 12.43 11.31 -21.87
C ALA A 307 13.11 9.93 -21.94
N LEU A 308 13.23 9.23 -20.81
CA LEU A 308 13.80 7.88 -20.75
C LEU A 308 12.82 6.81 -21.22
N PHE A 309 11.53 6.98 -20.93
CA PHE A 309 10.47 6.02 -21.17
C PHE A 309 9.38 6.66 -22.05
N PRO A 310 9.61 6.80 -23.37
CA PRO A 310 8.74 7.58 -24.25
C PRO A 310 7.31 7.01 -24.38
N ASN A 311 7.13 5.72 -24.09
CA ASN A 311 5.85 5.03 -24.14
C ASN A 311 5.13 4.98 -22.77
N ALA A 312 5.68 5.61 -21.73
CA ALA A 312 5.04 5.71 -20.43
C ALA A 312 3.70 6.45 -20.54
N ARG A 313 2.66 5.89 -19.92
CA ARG A 313 1.30 6.44 -19.91
C ARG A 313 1.01 7.25 -18.66
N TYR A 314 1.54 6.82 -17.52
CA TYR A 314 1.34 7.50 -16.24
C TYR A 314 2.40 7.05 -15.21
N VAL A 315 2.51 7.84 -14.14
CA VAL A 315 3.29 7.53 -12.95
C VAL A 315 2.33 7.15 -11.83
N HIS A 316 2.56 6.04 -11.14
CA HIS A 316 1.63 5.44 -10.20
C HIS A 316 2.23 5.17 -8.83
N GLY A 317 1.50 5.51 -7.76
CA GLY A 317 1.89 5.22 -6.39
C GLY A 317 1.02 5.92 -5.36
N ILE A 318 1.24 5.67 -4.08
CA ILE A 318 0.58 6.41 -3.00
C ILE A 318 1.15 7.83 -2.98
N MET A 319 0.30 8.80 -3.28
CA MET A 319 0.63 10.23 -3.40
C MET A 319 -0.22 11.13 -2.50
N THR A 320 -1.06 10.53 -1.66
CA THR A 320 -1.96 11.24 -0.73
C THR A 320 -1.34 11.40 0.65
N GLY A 321 -1.87 12.35 1.41
CA GLY A 321 -1.46 12.61 2.78
C GLY A 321 0.02 12.97 2.90
N SER A 322 0.83 12.28 3.72
CA SER A 322 2.25 12.61 3.91
C SER A 322 3.06 12.47 2.62
N MET A 323 2.56 11.74 1.63
CA MET A 323 3.20 11.60 0.33
C MET A 323 2.98 12.81 -0.58
N GLU A 324 2.01 13.68 -0.26
CA GLU A 324 1.68 14.86 -1.05
C GLU A 324 2.87 15.83 -1.15
N HIS A 325 3.71 15.91 -0.12
CA HIS A 325 4.94 16.70 -0.10
C HIS A 325 5.90 16.36 -1.26
N TYR A 326 5.86 15.11 -1.76
CA TYR A 326 6.69 14.66 -2.87
C TYR A 326 6.08 14.92 -4.24
N VAL A 327 4.77 15.22 -4.33
CA VAL A 327 4.04 15.38 -5.59
C VAL A 327 4.66 16.48 -6.44
N LYS A 328 5.06 17.62 -5.86
CA LYS A 328 5.73 18.70 -6.60
C LYS A 328 7.01 18.22 -7.30
N LYS A 329 7.89 17.51 -6.57
CA LYS A 329 9.14 16.99 -7.14
C LYS A 329 8.88 15.84 -8.12
N LEU A 330 7.83 15.05 -7.90
CA LEU A 330 7.44 13.99 -8.81
C LEU A 330 6.87 14.55 -10.13
N ARG A 331 6.05 15.61 -10.08
CA ARG A 331 5.58 16.35 -11.29
C ARG A 331 6.76 16.88 -12.10
N HIS A 332 7.81 17.36 -11.44
CA HIS A 332 9.04 17.78 -12.12
C HIS A 332 9.67 16.64 -12.94
N TYR A 333 9.77 15.43 -12.38
CA TYR A 333 10.30 14.28 -13.12
C TYR A 333 9.34 13.71 -14.16
N ALA A 334 8.04 13.70 -13.86
CA ALA A 334 6.99 13.21 -14.74
C ALA A 334 6.75 14.13 -15.95
N GLY A 335 7.08 15.42 -15.83
CA GLY A 335 6.84 16.41 -16.88
C GLY A 335 5.34 16.53 -17.16
N GLY A 336 4.92 16.06 -18.32
CA GLY A 336 3.51 16.03 -18.74
C GLY A 336 2.76 14.73 -18.43
N LEU A 337 3.42 13.71 -17.86
CA LEU A 337 2.74 12.44 -17.54
C LEU A 337 1.75 12.62 -16.38
N PRO A 338 0.54 12.02 -16.47
CA PRO A 338 -0.40 11.94 -15.37
C PRO A 338 0.22 11.28 -14.13
N LEU A 339 -0.08 11.86 -12.95
CA LEU A 339 0.23 11.28 -11.65
C LEU A 339 -1.03 10.62 -11.11
N VAL A 340 -1.04 9.30 -11.05
CA VAL A 340 -2.20 8.51 -10.66
C VAL A 340 -1.99 7.95 -9.26
N ALA A 341 -2.84 8.35 -8.32
CA ALA A 341 -2.80 7.84 -6.96
C ALA A 341 -3.22 6.35 -6.92
N ALA A 342 -2.47 5.56 -6.16
CA ALA A 342 -2.74 4.15 -5.92
C ALA A 342 -3.94 3.92 -4.99
N GLU A 343 -4.25 2.67 -4.71
CA GLU A 343 -5.39 2.26 -3.89
C GLU A 343 -5.17 2.54 -2.39
N TYR A 344 -6.27 2.52 -1.62
CA TYR A 344 -6.24 2.77 -0.18
C TYR A 344 -6.35 1.47 0.63
N GLY A 345 -5.40 1.26 1.54
CA GLY A 345 -5.36 0.10 2.43
C GLY A 345 -4.30 0.23 3.51
N ALA A 346 -4.30 -0.74 4.42
CA ALA A 346 -3.35 -0.88 5.50
C ALA A 346 -2.88 -2.35 5.61
N SER A 347 -1.99 -2.64 6.56
CA SER A 347 -1.51 -4.03 6.76
C SER A 347 -2.62 -4.95 7.28
N GLU A 348 -3.63 -4.36 7.91
CA GLU A 348 -4.83 -4.97 8.46
C GLU A 348 -5.83 -5.40 7.36
N GLY A 349 -5.79 -4.74 6.19
CA GLY A 349 -6.66 -5.01 5.05
C GLY A 349 -6.74 -3.84 4.08
N TRP A 350 -7.15 -4.14 2.85
CA TRP A 350 -7.49 -3.12 1.86
C TRP A 350 -8.87 -2.52 2.11
N VAL A 351 -9.06 -1.27 1.71
CA VAL A 351 -10.26 -0.50 2.00
C VAL A 351 -10.95 -0.06 0.70
N GLY A 352 -10.24 0.71 -0.14
CA GLY A 352 -10.87 1.36 -1.29
C GLY A 352 -10.02 1.40 -2.55
N ALA A 353 -10.71 1.36 -3.69
CA ALA A 353 -10.13 1.52 -5.01
C ALA A 353 -10.15 2.99 -5.44
N ASN A 354 -9.13 3.43 -6.17
CA ASN A 354 -9.22 4.64 -6.98
C ASN A 354 -10.02 4.31 -8.24
N VAL A 355 -11.19 4.94 -8.41
CA VAL A 355 -12.08 4.79 -9.58
C VAL A 355 -12.15 6.05 -10.45
N GLU A 356 -11.48 7.12 -10.00
CA GLU A 356 -11.37 8.40 -10.70
C GLU A 356 -9.88 8.70 -10.96
N PRO A 357 -9.21 7.89 -11.81
CA PRO A 357 -7.74 7.92 -11.95
C PRO A 357 -7.21 9.22 -12.57
N GLU A 358 -8.06 10.02 -13.21
CA GLU A 358 -7.73 11.32 -13.80
C GLU A 358 -7.69 12.45 -12.76
N THR A 359 -8.28 12.21 -11.58
CA THR A 359 -8.29 13.18 -10.49
C THR A 359 -6.86 13.38 -9.97
N PRO A 360 -6.41 14.63 -9.80
CA PRO A 360 -5.06 14.89 -9.35
C PRO A 360 -4.83 14.36 -7.92
N PRO A 361 -3.58 14.01 -7.54
CA PRO A 361 -3.27 13.40 -6.25
C PRO A 361 -3.80 14.18 -5.03
N GLU A 362 -3.86 15.51 -5.13
CA GLU A 362 -4.29 16.40 -4.05
C GLU A 362 -5.80 16.32 -3.77
N SER A 363 -6.61 15.83 -4.72
CA SER A 363 -8.07 15.76 -4.62
C SER A 363 -8.65 14.36 -4.84
N VAL A 364 -7.81 13.33 -4.89
CA VAL A 364 -8.26 11.95 -5.14
C VAL A 364 -9.20 11.46 -4.05
N THR A 365 -10.16 10.65 -4.47
CA THR A 365 -11.07 9.91 -3.61
C THR A 365 -10.92 8.41 -3.81
N PHE A 366 -11.19 7.63 -2.77
CA PHE A 366 -11.15 6.17 -2.80
C PHE A 366 -12.54 5.62 -2.51
N THR A 367 -13.05 4.79 -3.42
CA THR A 367 -14.34 4.13 -3.19
C THR A 367 -14.13 2.83 -2.45
N VAL A 368 -14.79 2.66 -1.30
CA VAL A 368 -14.74 1.42 -0.52
C VAL A 368 -15.36 0.28 -1.32
N LEU A 369 -14.68 -0.88 -1.36
CA LEU A 369 -15.26 -2.09 -1.95
C LEU A 369 -16.11 -2.80 -0.88
N PRO A 370 -17.45 -2.86 -1.00
CA PRO A 370 -18.30 -3.34 0.07
C PRO A 370 -18.22 -4.86 0.31
N ASN A 371 -17.49 -5.63 -0.50
CA ASN A 371 -17.45 -7.09 -0.41
C ASN A 371 -16.13 -7.67 0.13
N ILE A 372 -15.11 -6.83 0.38
CA ILE A 372 -13.77 -7.31 0.78
C ILE A 372 -13.59 -7.39 2.30
N ALA A 373 -14.39 -6.64 3.05
CA ALA A 373 -14.47 -6.62 4.51
C ALA A 373 -15.80 -5.96 4.94
N TYR A 374 -16.16 -6.08 6.21
CA TYR A 374 -17.24 -5.29 6.80
C TYR A 374 -16.67 -4.00 7.39
N PHE A 375 -17.24 -2.86 7.00
CA PHE A 375 -16.76 -1.52 7.30
C PHE A 375 -17.75 -0.76 8.16
N GLU A 376 -17.26 -0.23 9.26
CA GLU A 376 -17.95 0.72 10.14
C GLU A 376 -17.10 1.98 10.30
N PHE A 377 -17.72 3.08 10.71
CA PHE A 377 -17.12 4.40 10.72
C PHE A 377 -17.46 5.11 12.03
N ILE A 378 -16.44 5.46 12.81
CA ILE A 378 -16.62 6.20 14.07
C ILE A 378 -16.58 7.70 13.75
N PRO A 379 -17.66 8.47 13.99
CA PRO A 379 -17.66 9.91 13.75
C PRO A 379 -16.62 10.65 14.63
N LEU A 380 -15.76 11.44 14.00
CA LEU A 380 -14.78 12.30 14.68
C LEU A 380 -15.41 13.66 14.95
N LYS A 381 -16.26 13.75 15.99
CA LYS A 381 -16.83 15.03 16.41
C LYS A 381 -15.83 15.80 17.27
N ALA A 382 -15.47 17.01 16.86
CA ALA A 382 -14.74 17.93 17.73
C ALA A 382 -15.63 18.33 18.90
N THR A 383 -15.32 17.85 20.11
CA THR A 383 -15.92 18.40 21.32
C THR A 383 -15.30 19.78 21.55
N SER A 384 -16.03 20.84 21.20
CA SER A 384 -15.72 22.16 21.75
C SER A 384 -15.98 22.09 23.24
N CYS A 385 -14.93 21.86 24.04
CA CYS A 385 -15.01 21.98 25.48
C CYS A 385 -15.39 23.44 25.79
N CYS A 386 -16.67 23.69 26.01
CA CYS A 386 -17.15 24.94 26.59
C CYS A 386 -16.76 24.98 28.08
N HIS A 387 -15.47 25.10 28.35
CA HIS A 387 -14.92 25.54 29.62
C HIS A 387 -13.85 26.59 29.30
N GLY A 388 -14.17 27.85 29.57
CA GLY A 388 -13.24 28.96 29.35
C GLY A 388 -11.96 28.77 30.16
N GLY A 389 -10.84 28.69 29.46
CA GLY A 389 -9.48 28.71 29.97
C GLY A 389 -8.54 28.58 28.78
N ALA A 390 -7.74 29.61 28.52
CA ALA A 390 -6.72 29.57 27.49
C ALA A 390 -5.63 28.55 27.87
N ASP A 391 -5.06 27.90 26.84
CA ASP A 391 -3.89 27.01 26.88
C ASP A 391 -4.12 25.57 27.36
N ASP A 392 -4.83 24.76 26.57
CA ASP A 392 -4.59 23.30 26.46
C ASP A 392 -5.11 22.79 25.09
N ASP A 393 -4.18 22.45 24.19
CA ASP A 393 -4.44 21.92 22.83
C ASP A 393 -4.65 20.39 22.88
N ASP A 394 -5.62 19.93 23.69
CA ASP A 394 -6.00 18.52 23.77
C ASP A 394 -7.42 18.33 23.21
N THR A 395 -7.51 18.20 21.89
CA THR A 395 -8.78 17.91 21.20
C THR A 395 -9.15 16.44 21.45
N SER A 396 -9.81 16.16 22.57
CA SER A 396 -10.37 14.82 22.82
C SER A 396 -11.58 14.58 21.89
N TYR A 397 -11.58 13.44 21.19
CA TYR A 397 -12.73 12.98 20.39
C TYR A 397 -13.60 12.10 21.28
N ALA A 398 -14.90 12.38 21.36
CA ALA A 398 -15.83 11.53 22.10
C ALA A 398 -16.00 10.16 21.40
N GLU A 399 -16.07 9.07 22.19
CA GLU A 399 -16.41 7.72 21.69
C GLU A 399 -17.84 7.71 21.13
N ALA A 400 -17.99 8.06 19.86
CA ALA A 400 -19.25 7.99 19.13
C ALA A 400 -19.53 6.56 18.68
N GLU A 401 -20.81 6.16 18.65
CA GLU A 401 -21.19 4.85 18.10
C GLU A 401 -20.83 4.76 16.60
N PRO A 402 -20.22 3.65 16.15
CA PRO A 402 -19.92 3.46 14.74
C PRO A 402 -21.18 3.42 13.87
N VAL A 403 -21.12 4.07 12.72
CA VAL A 403 -22.14 4.00 11.67
C VAL A 403 -21.69 3.07 10.55
N GLY A 404 -22.62 2.45 9.85
CA GLY A 404 -22.31 1.57 8.71
C GLY A 404 -21.82 2.33 7.47
N LEU A 405 -21.27 1.59 6.51
CA LEU A 405 -20.74 2.14 5.26
C LEU A 405 -21.68 3.11 4.51
N THR A 406 -22.99 2.85 4.50
CA THR A 406 -23.98 3.68 3.81
C THR A 406 -24.65 4.73 4.70
N GLU A 407 -24.21 4.85 5.95
CA GLU A 407 -24.79 5.75 6.96
C GLU A 407 -23.88 6.96 7.25
N VAL A 408 -22.72 7.05 6.59
CA VAL A 408 -21.83 8.22 6.69
C VAL A 408 -22.44 9.43 5.96
N ALA A 409 -22.13 10.62 6.46
CA ALA A 409 -22.61 11.88 5.92
C ALA A 409 -21.50 12.62 5.17
N VAL A 410 -21.86 13.22 4.04
CA VAL A 410 -20.93 13.95 3.17
C VAL A 410 -20.31 15.13 3.93
N GLY A 411 -18.99 15.28 3.82
CA GLY A 411 -18.22 16.33 4.48
C GLY A 411 -17.87 16.06 5.94
N GLU A 412 -18.41 15.01 6.54
CA GLU A 412 -18.07 14.60 7.91
C GLU A 412 -16.83 13.72 7.94
N HIS A 413 -16.23 13.64 9.13
CA HIS A 413 -14.97 12.97 9.40
C HIS A 413 -15.17 11.68 10.18
N TYR A 414 -14.49 10.63 9.75
CA TYR A 414 -14.61 9.32 10.38
C TYR A 414 -13.27 8.62 10.55
N GLU A 415 -13.18 7.85 11.63
CA GLU A 415 -12.22 6.76 11.75
C GLU A 415 -12.81 5.46 11.16
N VAL A 416 -12.00 4.71 10.40
CA VAL A 416 -12.40 3.43 9.82
C VAL A 416 -12.22 2.30 10.82
N VAL A 417 -13.27 1.50 10.93
CA VAL A 417 -13.29 0.24 11.64
C VAL A 417 -13.50 -0.88 10.63
N VAL A 418 -12.63 -1.89 10.66
CA VAL A 418 -12.67 -3.01 9.71
C VAL A 418 -12.84 -4.33 10.46
N THR A 419 -13.77 -5.15 9.98
CA THR A 419 -13.89 -6.57 10.33
C THR A 419 -13.57 -7.42 9.10
N THR A 420 -12.54 -8.27 9.19
CA THR A 420 -12.01 -9.02 8.04
C THR A 420 -12.26 -10.52 8.12
N PHE A 421 -12.16 -11.19 6.97
CA PHE A 421 -12.18 -12.65 6.86
C PHE A 421 -11.03 -13.34 7.60
N ALA A 422 -9.91 -12.65 7.82
CA ALA A 422 -8.75 -13.17 8.55
C ALA A 422 -8.89 -13.11 10.08
N GLY A 423 -10.06 -12.71 10.60
CA GLY A 423 -10.32 -12.69 12.02
C GLY A 423 -9.77 -11.46 12.75
N ASN A 424 -9.22 -10.49 12.01
CA ASN A 424 -9.00 -9.15 12.53
C ASN A 424 -10.37 -8.51 12.72
N THR A 425 -10.94 -8.79 13.89
CA THR A 425 -12.25 -8.29 14.27
C THR A 425 -12.03 -6.95 14.93
N THR A 426 -12.53 -5.91 14.27
CA THR A 426 -12.55 -4.53 14.78
C THR A 426 -11.15 -3.98 15.05
N LEU A 427 -10.32 -3.82 14.02
CA LEU A 427 -9.04 -3.12 14.20
C LEU A 427 -9.22 -1.61 13.99
N HIS A 428 -9.04 -0.87 15.08
CA HIS A 428 -8.78 0.57 15.11
C HIS A 428 -7.61 0.91 14.17
N THR A 429 -7.85 1.74 13.16
CA THR A 429 -6.81 2.14 12.21
C THR A 429 -6.13 3.45 12.61
N SER A 430 -6.57 4.13 13.67
CA SER A 430 -5.86 5.31 14.16
C SER A 430 -4.70 4.96 15.09
N SER A 431 -3.60 5.68 14.90
CA SER A 431 -2.35 5.61 15.68
C SER A 431 -2.43 6.34 17.02
N LEU A 432 -3.62 6.52 17.59
CA LEU A 432 -3.81 7.17 18.88
C LEU A 432 -3.89 6.14 20.00
N GLY A 433 -2.73 5.76 20.54
CA GLY A 433 -2.64 5.06 21.82
C GLY A 433 -2.49 6.08 22.95
N LEU A 434 -3.58 6.51 23.56
CA LEU A 434 -3.54 7.17 24.87
C LEU A 434 -4.36 6.34 25.86
N GLY A 435 -3.65 5.52 26.64
CA GLY A 435 -4.24 4.79 27.76
C GLY A 435 -4.47 5.70 28.98
N PRO A 436 -5.36 5.32 29.90
CA PRO A 436 -5.66 6.11 31.08
C PRO A 436 -4.60 5.84 32.14
N CYS A 437 -3.66 6.75 32.33
CA CYS A 437 -2.77 6.71 33.50
C CYS A 437 -2.77 8.07 34.19
N SER A 438 -3.67 8.21 35.15
CA SER A 438 -3.61 9.24 36.17
C SER A 438 -2.28 9.14 36.95
N ARG A 439 -1.39 10.13 36.82
CA ARG A 439 -0.78 10.92 37.92
C ARG A 439 0.56 11.58 37.53
N SER A 440 0.57 12.90 37.73
CA SER A 440 1.68 13.82 38.07
C SER A 440 2.90 13.87 37.16
N TYR A 441 3.01 14.97 36.41
CA TYR A 441 4.23 15.44 35.76
C TYR A 441 5.14 16.16 36.78
N THR A 442 6.43 15.82 36.76
CA THR A 442 7.52 16.74 37.13
C THR A 442 8.29 17.05 35.85
N THR A 443 8.39 18.34 35.55
CA THR A 443 9.00 18.95 34.37
C THR A 443 10.48 18.62 34.22
N TYR A 444 10.89 18.25 33.00
CA TYR A 444 12.24 18.50 32.49
C TYR A 444 12.10 18.98 31.05
N ASP A 445 12.59 20.20 30.81
CA ASP A 445 12.80 20.82 29.50
C ASP A 445 13.78 19.96 28.67
N ASP A 446 13.37 19.56 27.48
CA ASP A 446 14.23 19.45 26.31
C ASP A 446 13.36 19.50 25.04
N ASP A 447 13.74 20.41 24.14
CA ASP A 447 13.11 20.70 22.84
C ASP A 447 13.08 19.45 21.92
N ASP A 448 11.93 18.80 21.79
CA ASP A 448 11.65 17.84 20.71
C ASP A 448 10.15 17.92 20.33
N ALA A 449 9.84 18.77 19.35
CA ALA A 449 8.49 18.93 18.82
C ALA A 449 8.11 17.73 17.91
N TRP A 450 7.27 16.84 18.42
CA TRP A 450 6.62 15.77 17.66
C TRP A 450 5.35 16.29 16.97
N SER A 451 5.25 16.18 15.63
CA SER A 451 3.96 16.32 14.94
C SER A 451 3.21 14.98 14.96
N LEU A 452 2.11 14.93 15.69
CA LEU A 452 1.08 13.89 15.59
C LEU A 452 0.29 14.11 14.30
N ILE A 453 -0.02 13.03 13.58
CA ILE A 453 -0.98 13.09 12.48
C ILE A 453 -2.10 12.11 12.70
N THR A 454 -3.29 12.68 12.69
CA THR A 454 -4.57 11.99 12.53
C THR A 454 -4.89 11.93 11.04
N THR A 455 -5.11 10.73 10.51
CA THR A 455 -5.63 10.51 9.14
C THR A 455 -7.15 10.63 9.21
N VAL A 456 -7.73 11.54 8.44
CA VAL A 456 -9.16 11.81 8.47
C VAL A 456 -9.78 11.49 7.12
N LEU A 457 -10.86 10.70 7.12
CA LEU A 457 -11.62 10.42 5.90
C LEU A 457 -12.83 11.36 5.77
N TYR A 458 -12.99 11.98 4.61
CA TYR A 458 -14.21 12.68 4.23
C TYR A 458 -15.06 11.77 3.37
N ALA A 459 -16.34 11.63 3.67
CA ALA A 459 -17.27 11.09 2.70
C ALA A 459 -17.60 12.14 1.62
N CYS A 460 -17.54 11.75 0.36
CA CYS A 460 -18.00 12.51 -0.81
C CYS A 460 -19.00 11.66 -1.60
N SER A 461 -20.10 12.28 -2.05
CA SER A 461 -21.12 11.63 -2.88
C SER A 461 -20.94 11.97 -4.35
N SER A 462 -20.93 10.95 -5.21
CA SER A 462 -21.10 11.13 -6.67
C SER A 462 -22.59 11.09 -7.03
N PRO A 463 -23.10 12.00 -7.89
CA PRO A 463 -24.52 12.11 -8.20
C PRO A 463 -25.10 10.92 -8.99
N ASP A 464 -24.26 10.10 -9.63
CA ASP A 464 -24.72 9.01 -10.51
C ASP A 464 -24.83 7.64 -9.82
N PHE A 465 -24.37 7.51 -8.57
CA PHE A 465 -24.39 6.26 -7.84
C PHE A 465 -24.62 6.48 -6.33
N GLN A 466 -25.24 5.52 -5.61
CA GLN A 466 -25.32 5.53 -4.13
C GLN A 466 -23.95 5.21 -3.48
N ILE A 467 -22.86 5.65 -4.11
CA ILE A 467 -21.49 5.27 -3.81
C ILE A 467 -20.83 6.39 -3.02
N LEU A 468 -20.33 6.02 -1.85
CA LEU A 468 -19.58 6.91 -0.98
C LEU A 468 -18.09 6.72 -1.26
N THR A 469 -17.48 7.82 -1.68
CA THR A 469 -16.04 7.92 -1.94
C THR A 469 -15.39 8.63 -0.76
N TYR A 470 -14.15 8.27 -0.44
CA TYR A 470 -13.44 8.82 0.71
C TYR A 470 -12.21 9.61 0.29
N ARG A 471 -12.10 10.86 0.73
CA ARG A 471 -10.87 11.64 0.62
C ARG A 471 -10.07 11.54 1.92
N ILE A 472 -8.75 11.45 1.84
CA ILE A 472 -7.86 11.47 3.01
C ILE A 472 -7.35 12.90 3.23
N SER A 473 -7.46 13.46 4.44
CA SER A 473 -6.68 14.64 4.89
C SER A 473 -5.87 14.39 6.16
N SER A 474 -4.90 15.27 6.37
CA SER A 474 -4.17 15.53 7.61
C SER A 474 -4.77 16.75 8.34
N LEU A 475 -4.76 16.73 9.68
CA LEU A 475 -5.08 17.88 10.53
C LEU A 475 -3.80 18.68 10.82
N ASP A 476 -3.75 19.98 10.53
CA ASP A 476 -2.67 20.89 10.94
C ASP A 476 -3.07 21.72 12.16
N SER A 477 -2.20 21.74 13.19
CA SER A 477 -2.21 22.75 14.25
C SER A 477 -1.48 24.02 13.75
N PRO A 478 -2.03 25.23 13.93
CA PRO A 478 -1.52 26.44 13.30
C PRO A 478 -0.39 27.10 14.12
N LEU A 479 0.81 26.52 14.18
CA LEU A 479 1.98 27.23 14.73
C LEU A 479 3.27 26.99 13.91
N ASN A 480 3.90 28.11 13.54
CA ASN A 480 5.22 28.30 12.92
C ASN A 480 5.41 28.06 11.41
N ARG A 481 5.01 29.07 10.64
CA ARG A 481 5.71 29.48 9.41
C ARG A 481 7.07 30.10 9.77
N SER A 482 8.15 29.38 9.53
CA SER A 482 9.47 30.00 9.28
C SER A 482 10.35 29.07 8.47
N SER A 483 10.53 29.44 7.21
CA SER A 483 11.50 28.92 6.25
C SER A 483 12.94 29.07 6.74
N CYS A 484 13.72 27.98 6.67
CA CYS A 484 15.19 28.04 6.64
C CYS A 484 15.73 27.04 5.61
N ALA A 485 16.37 27.58 4.57
CA ALA A 485 17.22 26.85 3.65
C ALA A 485 18.60 26.68 4.30
N CYS A 486 19.14 25.46 4.32
CA CYS A 486 20.57 25.25 4.60
C CYS A 486 21.17 24.36 3.51
N ILE A 487 22.10 24.95 2.78
CA ILE A 487 23.09 24.34 1.89
C ILE A 487 24.19 23.81 2.81
N GLU A 488 24.56 22.53 2.73
CA GLU A 488 25.78 22.05 3.39
C GLU A 488 26.75 21.38 2.41
N GLN A 489 27.95 21.95 2.40
CA GLN A 489 29.13 21.57 1.64
C GLN A 489 29.79 20.33 2.25
N TYR A 490 30.31 19.50 1.36
CA TYR A 490 31.02 18.25 1.65
C TYR A 490 32.49 18.52 2.04
N ASN A 491 33.03 17.78 3.01
CA ASN A 491 34.48 17.64 3.19
C ASN A 491 34.84 16.19 3.60
N PRO A 492 35.79 15.52 2.93
CA PRO A 492 36.05 14.09 3.10
C PRO A 492 37.15 13.81 4.12
N GLY A 493 36.93 12.82 4.98
CA GLY A 493 38.00 12.15 5.71
C GLY A 493 37.71 11.91 7.18
N GLN A 494 37.03 10.81 7.49
CA GLN A 494 37.39 9.89 8.57
C GLN A 494 36.44 8.69 8.54
N PHE A 495 37.01 7.51 8.26
CA PHE A 495 36.36 6.21 8.35
C PHE A 495 36.82 5.56 9.65
N GLN A 496 35.90 5.19 10.54
CA GLN A 496 35.85 3.88 11.19
C GLN A 496 34.61 3.71 12.09
N GLU A 497 34.09 2.47 12.07
CA GLU A 497 33.19 1.82 13.04
C GLU A 497 31.65 1.87 12.84
N THR A 498 31.12 0.67 12.60
CA THR A 498 29.81 0.14 13.04
C THR A 498 28.56 0.85 12.51
N VAL A 499 28.14 0.49 11.29
CA VAL A 499 26.83 0.85 10.74
C VAL A 499 25.73 0.04 11.43
N HIS A 500 25.27 0.51 12.58
CA HIS A 500 23.89 0.32 12.98
C HIS A 500 23.03 1.25 12.12
N CYS A 501 22.23 0.70 11.21
CA CYS A 501 21.16 1.44 10.52
C CYS A 501 20.12 1.90 11.55
N ARG A 502 20.42 2.97 12.28
CA ARG A 502 19.45 3.84 12.95
C ARG A 502 19.13 4.94 11.95
N ASN A 503 18.05 4.79 11.18
CA ASN A 503 17.24 5.90 10.62
C ASN A 503 16.08 5.33 9.79
N GLU A 504 15.09 4.76 10.48
CA GLU A 504 13.68 4.71 10.04
C GLU A 504 12.91 5.61 11.02
N LYS A 505 12.90 6.93 10.82
CA LYS A 505 12.18 7.86 11.70
C LYS A 505 11.67 9.11 10.95
N TYR A 506 10.85 8.97 9.90
CA TYR A 506 10.09 10.12 9.37
C TYR A 506 8.78 9.66 8.71
N CYS A 507 7.64 9.97 9.33
CA CYS A 507 6.30 9.96 8.73
C CYS A 507 5.46 11.00 9.49
N GLY A 508 5.55 12.25 9.05
CA GLY A 508 4.68 13.34 9.45
C GLY A 508 3.89 13.85 8.24
N TRP A 509 2.61 14.13 8.37
CA TRP A 509 1.64 14.58 7.37
C TRP A 509 1.15 16.00 7.75
N ALA A 510 0.97 16.92 6.80
CA ALA A 510 0.49 18.29 7.05
C ALA A 510 -0.50 18.75 5.95
N GLY A 511 -1.43 19.67 6.27
CA GLY A 511 -2.65 20.11 5.55
C GLY A 511 -2.42 21.03 4.32
N LEU A 512 -3.41 21.51 3.53
CA LEU A 512 -4.67 22.22 3.87
C LEU A 512 -5.59 22.47 2.62
N ASP A 513 -6.89 22.69 2.93
CA ASP A 513 -7.94 23.54 2.33
C ASP A 513 -8.83 23.12 1.12
N VAL A 514 -10.11 23.48 1.27
CA VAL A 514 -11.31 23.08 0.52
C VAL A 514 -11.73 24.20 -0.44
N ARG A 515 -12.13 23.87 -1.68
CA ARG A 515 -12.99 24.74 -2.50
C ARG A 515 -14.16 23.93 -3.08
N GLN A 516 -15.34 24.55 -3.02
CA GLN A 516 -16.55 24.12 -3.71
C GLN A 516 -16.30 23.97 -5.22
N ILE A 517 -16.89 22.93 -5.82
CA ILE A 517 -17.21 22.90 -7.25
C ILE A 517 -18.67 23.37 -7.39
#